data_AF-A0A3Q3WSA7-F1
#
_entry.id   AF-A0A3Q3WSA7-F1
#
_cell.length_a   1.000
_cell.length_b   1.000
_cell.length_c   1.000
_cell.angle_alpha   90.00
_cell.angle_beta   90.00
_cell.angle_gamma   90.00
#
_symmetry.space_group_name_H-M   'P 1'
#
loop_
_entity.id
_entity.type
_entity.pdbx_description
1 polymer ?
#
loop_
_entity_poly.entity_id
_entity_poly.type
_entity_poly.pdbx_seq_one_letter_code
_entity_poly.pdbx_strand_id
1 'polypeptide(L)'
;MQVLLLKEPRDGESGPDPYIKELASHGHKATLIPVLSFKFVSLNTLSDKLFQPEKHGGLIFTSPRAVEAVKMCLEAEGRREEWYSSVKDRWNAKSIYVVGKATAALVRNLGLVPFGEDTGTAEVLSCAIIERMMCRGFVRQLRCGKADS
;
A
#
# COMPACT_ATOMS: atom_id res chain seq x y z
N MET A 1 -14.87 -18.36 30.94
CA MET A 1 -15.89 -17.62 30.15
C MET A 1 -15.81 -18.05 28.69
N GLN A 2 -16.92 -18.06 27.96
CA GLN A 2 -16.92 -18.27 26.50
C GLN A 2 -16.85 -16.91 25.79
N VAL A 3 -15.97 -16.77 24.80
CA VAL A 3 -15.72 -15.52 24.08
C VAL A 3 -15.90 -15.76 22.57
N LEU A 4 -16.60 -14.86 21.89
CA LEU A 4 -16.76 -14.89 20.44
C LEU A 4 -15.87 -13.84 19.80
N LEU A 5 -14.98 -14.26 18.89
CA LEU A 5 -14.07 -13.38 18.15
C LEU A 5 -14.62 -13.17 16.73
N LEU A 6 -15.02 -11.94 16.42
CA LEU A 6 -15.55 -11.54 15.12
C LEU A 6 -14.49 -10.73 14.37
N LYS A 7 -13.57 -11.41 13.68
CA LYS A 7 -12.48 -10.76 12.94
C LYS A 7 -12.14 -11.54 11.68
N GLU A 8 -11.42 -10.90 10.77
CA GLU A 8 -10.79 -11.61 9.66
C GLU A 8 -9.79 -12.65 10.18
N PRO A 9 -9.70 -13.87 9.61
CA PRO A 9 -8.62 -14.80 9.92
C PRO A 9 -7.25 -14.18 9.67
N ARG A 10 -6.22 -14.61 10.39
CA ARG A 10 -4.86 -14.21 10.01
C ARG A 10 -4.46 -14.94 8.74
N ASP A 11 -4.02 -14.21 7.73
CA ASP A 11 -3.40 -14.77 6.54
C ASP A 11 -1.91 -15.03 6.80
N GLY A 12 -1.46 -16.29 6.63
CA GLY A 12 -0.04 -16.62 6.50
C GLY A 12 0.80 -16.80 7.77
N GLU A 13 0.27 -16.65 8.99
CA GLU A 13 1.02 -17.01 10.21
C GLU A 13 0.71 -18.45 10.65
N SER A 14 1.73 -19.32 10.67
CA SER A 14 1.62 -20.68 11.24
C SER A 14 1.46 -20.60 12.76
N GLY A 15 0.22 -20.56 13.24
CA GLY A 15 -0.07 -20.64 14.67
C GLY A 15 -1.53 -20.33 15.02
N PRO A 16 -1.95 -20.63 16.26
CA PRO A 16 -3.25 -20.21 16.77
C PRO A 16 -3.31 -18.67 16.82
N ASP A 17 -4.50 -18.12 16.58
CA ASP A 17 -4.75 -16.69 16.66
C ASP A 17 -4.30 -16.13 18.04
N PRO A 18 -3.59 -14.98 18.10
CA PRO A 18 -3.09 -14.43 19.36
C PRO A 18 -4.18 -14.24 20.41
N TYR A 19 -5.39 -13.83 20.01
CA TYR A 19 -6.50 -13.70 20.93
C TYR A 19 -6.92 -15.06 21.48
N ILE A 20 -6.98 -16.10 20.65
CA ILE A 20 -7.29 -17.46 21.11
C ILE A 20 -6.22 -17.94 22.09
N LYS A 21 -4.94 -17.74 21.76
CA LYS A 21 -3.82 -18.13 22.61
C LYS A 21 -3.85 -17.43 23.97
N GLU A 22 -4.05 -16.12 23.98
CA GLU A 22 -4.05 -15.30 25.19
C GLU A 22 -5.30 -15.51 26.06
N LEU A 23 -6.46 -15.74 25.43
CA LEU A 23 -7.68 -16.09 26.16
C LEU A 23 -7.55 -17.48 26.79
N ALA A 24 -6.96 -18.44 26.08
CA ALA A 24 -6.72 -19.78 26.61
C ALA A 24 -5.75 -19.77 27.80
N SER A 25 -4.70 -18.94 27.79
CA SER A 25 -3.75 -18.82 28.91
C SER A 25 -4.43 -18.33 30.21
N HIS A 26 -5.56 -17.62 30.09
CA HIS A 26 -6.36 -17.13 31.22
C HIS A 26 -7.62 -17.98 31.49
N GLY A 27 -7.70 -19.22 30.96
CA GLY A 27 -8.81 -20.14 31.21
C GLY A 27 -10.12 -19.74 30.52
N HIS A 28 -10.04 -18.98 29.43
CA HIS A 28 -11.19 -18.60 28.60
C HIS A 28 -11.21 -19.40 27.31
N LYS A 29 -12.42 -19.79 26.87
CA LYS A 29 -12.62 -20.50 25.62
C LYS A 29 -13.08 -19.51 24.56
N ALA A 30 -12.27 -19.31 23.53
CA ALA A 30 -12.57 -18.42 22.42
C ALA A 30 -12.99 -19.19 21.16
N THR A 31 -14.04 -18.72 20.48
CA THR A 31 -14.48 -19.22 19.17
C THR A 31 -14.34 -18.09 18.16
N LEU A 32 -13.60 -18.30 17.08
CA LEU A 32 -13.42 -17.30 16.01
C LEU A 32 -14.42 -17.54 14.89
N ILE A 33 -15.20 -16.51 14.57
CA ILE A 33 -16.08 -16.46 13.39
C ILE A 33 -15.54 -15.39 12.43
N PRO A 34 -15.12 -15.78 11.21
CA PRO A 34 -14.71 -14.83 10.20
C PRO A 34 -15.91 -14.03 9.70
N VAL A 35 -15.88 -12.71 9.91
CA VAL A 35 -16.94 -11.79 9.48
C VAL A 35 -16.56 -10.93 8.27
N LEU A 36 -15.31 -11.02 7.83
CA LEU A 36 -14.80 -10.33 6.65
C LEU A 36 -14.22 -11.35 5.67
N SER A 37 -14.46 -11.12 4.39
CA SER A 37 -13.82 -11.82 3.28
C SER A 37 -13.60 -10.82 2.16
N PHE A 38 -12.52 -10.98 1.41
CA PHE A 38 -12.22 -10.15 0.26
C PHE A 38 -11.80 -11.00 -0.92
N LYS A 39 -11.98 -10.42 -2.11
CA LYS A 39 -11.53 -11.00 -3.37
C LYS A 39 -10.83 -9.92 -4.17
N PHE A 40 -9.69 -10.28 -4.75
CA PHE A 40 -9.04 -9.43 -5.74
C PHE A 40 -9.84 -9.42 -7.05
N VAL A 41 -10.10 -8.22 -7.55
CA VAL A 41 -10.86 -7.99 -8.78
C VAL A 41 -10.05 -7.13 -9.73
N SER A 42 -10.31 -7.27 -11.02
CA SER A 42 -9.71 -6.44 -12.08
C SER A 42 -8.16 -6.45 -12.10
N LEU A 43 -7.54 -7.58 -11.75
CA LEU A 43 -6.09 -7.74 -11.72
C LEU A 43 -5.42 -7.47 -13.08
N ASN A 44 -6.05 -7.89 -14.18
CA ASN A 44 -5.52 -7.62 -15.54
C ASN A 44 -5.47 -6.10 -15.81
N THR A 45 -6.56 -5.37 -15.49
CA THR A 45 -6.61 -3.91 -15.65
C THR A 45 -5.61 -3.20 -14.75
N LEU A 46 -5.40 -3.72 -13.53
CA LEU A 46 -4.36 -3.21 -12.63
C LEU A 46 -2.97 -3.41 -13.23
N SER A 47 -2.68 -4.60 -13.75
CA SER A 47 -1.42 -4.89 -14.44
C SER A 47 -1.20 -3.93 -15.61
N ASP A 48 -2.15 -3.82 -16.53
CA ASP A 48 -2.03 -2.91 -17.68
C ASP A 48 -1.68 -1.48 -17.28
N LYS A 49 -2.32 -0.96 -16.23
CA LYS A 49 -2.09 0.40 -15.73
C LYS A 49 -0.74 0.54 -15.02
N LEU A 50 -0.31 -0.47 -14.26
CA LEU A 50 0.98 -0.46 -13.55
C LEU A 50 2.16 -0.38 -14.52
N PHE A 51 2.03 -0.99 -15.69
CA PHE A 51 3.09 -0.99 -16.70
C PHE A 51 2.99 0.20 -17.68
N GLN A 52 2.09 1.14 -17.42
CA GLN A 52 1.98 2.43 -18.11
C GLN A 52 2.20 3.62 -17.15
N PRO A 53 3.39 3.74 -16.49
CA PRO A 53 3.69 4.85 -15.58
C PRO A 53 3.48 6.23 -16.22
N GLU A 54 3.74 6.36 -17.52
CA GLU A 54 3.65 7.61 -18.27
C GLU A 54 2.24 8.22 -18.25
N LYS A 55 1.20 7.40 -18.10
CA LYS A 55 -0.20 7.85 -18.07
C LYS A 55 -0.65 8.33 -16.70
N HIS A 56 0.19 8.23 -15.68
CA HIS A 56 -0.19 8.52 -14.29
C HIS A 56 0.85 9.42 -13.60
N GLY A 57 0.39 10.26 -12.66
CA GLY A 57 1.26 11.15 -11.89
C GLY A 57 1.94 10.50 -10.69
N GLY A 58 1.48 9.31 -10.28
CA GLY A 58 1.92 8.64 -9.06
C GLY A 58 1.03 7.47 -8.65
N LEU A 59 1.35 6.88 -7.50
CA LEU A 59 0.60 5.78 -6.87
C LEU A 59 0.19 6.16 -5.46
N ILE A 60 -0.95 5.64 -5.00
CA ILE A 60 -1.42 5.77 -3.62
C ILE A 60 -1.84 4.38 -3.12
N PHE A 61 -1.24 3.91 -2.03
CA PHE A 61 -1.62 2.65 -1.37
C PHE A 61 -2.19 2.93 0.02
N THR A 62 -3.47 2.65 0.21
CA THR A 62 -4.16 2.87 1.49
C THR A 62 -4.37 1.58 2.30
N SER A 63 -4.03 0.42 1.74
CA SER A 63 -4.25 -0.89 2.35
C SER A 63 -3.14 -1.88 1.97
N PRO A 64 -2.68 -2.73 2.90
CA PRO A 64 -1.79 -3.86 2.60
C PRO A 64 -2.29 -4.74 1.45
N ARG A 65 -3.60 -4.96 1.39
CA ARG A 65 -4.23 -5.78 0.35
C ARG A 65 -4.04 -5.18 -1.05
N ALA A 66 -4.01 -3.85 -1.18
CA ALA A 66 -3.72 -3.22 -2.46
C ALA A 66 -2.30 -3.56 -2.95
N VAL A 67 -1.34 -3.67 -2.03
CA VAL A 67 0.05 -4.05 -2.34
C VAL A 67 0.14 -5.52 -2.72
N GLU A 68 -0.61 -6.39 -2.05
CA GLU A 68 -0.74 -7.81 -2.40
C GLU A 68 -1.33 -8.00 -3.79
N ALA A 69 -2.35 -7.22 -4.17
CA ALA A 69 -2.92 -7.24 -5.52
C ALA A 69 -1.86 -6.93 -6.58
N VAL A 70 -1.02 -5.91 -6.34
CA VAL A 70 0.12 -5.60 -7.21
C VAL A 70 1.08 -6.77 -7.29
N LYS A 71 1.44 -7.36 -6.15
CA LYS A 71 2.32 -8.54 -6.12
C LYS A 71 1.72 -9.70 -6.93
N MET A 72 0.42 -9.94 -6.86
CA MET A 72 -0.25 -10.98 -7.66
C MET A 72 -0.18 -10.70 -9.16
N CYS A 73 -0.40 -9.46 -9.60
CA CYS A 73 -0.16 -9.06 -11.00
C CYS A 73 1.29 -9.31 -11.43
N LEU A 74 2.22 -9.04 -10.51
CA LEU A 74 3.65 -9.41 -10.50
C LEU A 74 3.93 -10.79 -11.07
N GLU A 75 3.27 -11.75 -10.44
CA GLU A 75 3.52 -13.20 -10.58
C GLU A 75 2.73 -13.79 -11.73
N ALA A 76 1.45 -13.42 -11.85
CA ALA A 76 0.51 -14.07 -12.76
C ALA A 76 0.90 -13.91 -14.24
N GLU A 77 1.52 -12.78 -14.59
CA GLU A 77 1.86 -12.45 -15.97
C GLU A 77 3.35 -12.66 -16.28
N GLY A 78 4.15 -13.18 -15.34
CA GLY A 78 5.60 -13.31 -15.51
C GLY A 78 6.34 -11.96 -15.62
N ARG A 79 5.66 -10.85 -15.34
CA ARG A 79 6.17 -9.48 -15.55
C ARG A 79 7.03 -8.97 -14.40
N ARG A 80 7.33 -9.83 -13.43
CA ARG A 80 8.26 -9.56 -12.34
C ARG A 80 9.60 -9.04 -12.85
N GLU A 81 10.15 -9.65 -13.90
CA GLU A 81 11.45 -9.23 -14.45
C GLU A 81 11.38 -7.83 -15.04
N GLU A 82 10.36 -7.56 -15.87
CA GLU A 82 10.10 -6.23 -16.43
C GLU A 82 9.92 -5.17 -15.31
N TRP A 83 9.22 -5.54 -14.23
CA TRP A 83 9.02 -4.68 -13.07
C TRP A 83 10.33 -4.26 -12.42
N TYR A 84 11.16 -5.24 -12.06
CA TYR A 84 12.41 -4.99 -11.36
C TYR A 84 13.52 -4.42 -12.25
N SER A 85 13.42 -4.61 -13.57
CA SER A 85 14.37 -4.11 -14.56
C SER A 85 14.18 -2.62 -14.87
N SER A 86 12.94 -2.12 -15.00
CA SER A 86 12.73 -0.72 -15.39
C SER A 86 11.49 -0.04 -14.80
N VAL A 87 10.40 -0.77 -14.61
CA VAL A 87 9.10 -0.13 -14.32
C VAL A 87 9.06 0.45 -12.92
N LYS A 88 9.64 -0.23 -11.92
CA LYS A 88 9.73 0.28 -10.55
C LYS A 88 10.45 1.64 -10.49
N ASP A 89 11.50 1.82 -11.29
CA ASP A 89 12.32 3.04 -11.26
C ASP A 89 11.58 4.20 -11.91
N ARG A 90 10.81 3.92 -12.97
CA ARG A 90 9.89 4.89 -13.58
C ARG A 90 8.78 5.33 -12.61
N TRP A 91 8.32 4.44 -11.73
CA TRP A 91 7.41 4.80 -10.65
C TRP A 91 8.10 5.58 -9.53
N ASN A 92 9.33 5.22 -9.16
CA ASN A 92 10.11 5.96 -8.16
C ASN A 92 10.48 7.38 -8.61
N ALA A 93 10.55 7.63 -9.92
CA ALA A 93 10.67 8.99 -10.47
C ALA A 93 9.39 9.83 -10.28
N LYS A 94 8.28 9.22 -9.86
CA LYS A 94 6.97 9.84 -9.63
C LYS A 94 6.69 9.93 -8.13
N SER A 95 5.47 10.35 -7.77
CA SER A 95 5.07 10.46 -6.36
C SER A 95 4.38 9.17 -5.92
N ILE A 96 4.88 8.56 -4.85
CA ILE A 96 4.29 7.34 -4.27
C ILE A 96 3.87 7.65 -2.84
N TYR A 97 2.61 7.42 -2.55
CA TYR A 97 2.00 7.72 -1.26
C TYR A 97 1.45 6.46 -0.60
N VAL A 98 1.52 6.40 0.72
CA VAL A 98 1.02 5.26 1.50
C VAL A 98 0.34 5.74 2.78
N VAL A 99 -0.63 4.96 3.26
CA VAL A 99 -1.18 5.11 4.62
C VAL A 99 -0.73 3.91 5.47
N GLY A 100 -0.11 4.21 6.62
CA GLY A 100 0.26 3.23 7.62
C GLY A 100 1.57 2.48 7.35
N LYS A 101 2.28 2.19 8.43
CA LYS A 101 3.61 1.55 8.41
C LYS A 101 3.59 0.14 7.83
N ALA A 102 2.52 -0.63 8.08
CA ALA A 102 2.37 -1.97 7.53
C ALA A 102 2.31 -1.95 5.99
N THR A 103 1.48 -1.06 5.41
CA THR A 103 1.39 -0.86 3.96
C THR A 103 2.73 -0.40 3.40
N ALA A 104 3.38 0.56 4.07
CA ALA A 104 4.67 1.10 3.64
C ALA A 104 5.78 0.04 3.57
N ALA A 105 5.83 -0.87 4.55
CA ALA A 105 6.77 -1.99 4.55
C ALA A 105 6.58 -2.89 3.32
N LEU A 106 5.33 -3.23 2.99
CA LEU A 106 5.02 -4.03 1.79
C LEU A 106 5.37 -3.29 0.49
N VAL A 107 5.09 -1.99 0.42
CA VAL A 107 5.43 -1.17 -0.76
C VAL A 107 6.94 -1.10 -0.96
N ARG A 108 7.73 -0.98 0.12
CA ARG A 108 9.20 -1.05 0.05
C ARG A 108 9.71 -2.39 -0.45
N ASN A 109 9.04 -3.49 -0.10
CA ASN A 109 9.38 -4.82 -0.63
C ASN A 109 9.15 -4.96 -2.15
N LEU A 110 8.32 -4.10 -2.76
CA LEU A 110 8.19 -4.00 -4.22
C LEU A 110 9.30 -3.16 -4.88
N GLY A 111 10.26 -2.64 -4.10
CA GLY A 111 11.32 -1.75 -4.57
C GLY A 111 10.87 -0.29 -4.77
N LEU A 112 9.72 0.09 -4.22
CA LEU A 112 9.18 1.45 -4.31
C LEU A 112 9.56 2.30 -3.08
N VAL A 113 9.65 3.61 -3.25
CA VAL A 113 9.99 4.57 -2.19
C VAL A 113 8.76 5.42 -1.81
N PRO A 114 7.96 5.00 -0.81
CA PRO A 114 6.74 5.69 -0.44
C PRO A 114 6.94 6.87 0.52
N PHE A 115 5.96 7.76 0.56
CA PHE A 115 5.81 8.82 1.56
C PHE A 115 4.43 8.76 2.23
N GLY A 116 4.33 9.17 3.50
CA GLY A 116 3.04 9.31 4.19
C GLY A 116 2.72 8.19 5.19
N GLU A 117 3.65 7.27 5.47
CA GLU A 117 3.41 6.16 6.38
C GLU A 117 3.00 6.56 7.80
N ASP A 118 3.41 7.76 8.24
CA ASP A 118 3.11 8.34 9.54
C ASP A 118 1.82 9.19 9.57
N THR A 119 1.15 9.41 8.43
CA THR A 119 -0.09 10.23 8.41
C THR A 119 -1.25 9.53 9.12
N GLY A 120 -1.20 8.21 9.25
CA GLY A 120 -2.17 7.39 9.98
C GLY A 120 -3.53 7.22 9.31
N THR A 121 -4.05 8.26 8.65
CA THR A 121 -5.36 8.25 7.97
C THR A 121 -5.30 8.82 6.55
N ALA A 122 -6.37 8.58 5.79
CA ALA A 122 -6.52 9.07 4.42
C ALA A 122 -6.71 10.59 4.38
N GLU A 123 -7.38 11.17 5.38
CA GLU A 123 -7.63 12.61 5.49
C GLU A 123 -6.31 13.36 5.63
N VAL A 124 -5.47 12.95 6.59
CA VAL A 124 -4.16 13.58 6.83
C VAL A 124 -3.24 13.38 5.62
N LEU A 125 -3.26 12.20 4.99
CA LEU A 125 -2.50 11.96 3.78
C LEU A 125 -2.93 12.89 2.64
N SER A 126 -4.23 13.10 2.46
CA SER A 126 -4.74 13.96 1.39
C SER A 126 -4.27 15.41 1.54
N CYS A 127 -4.29 15.95 2.76
CA CYS A 127 -3.73 17.28 3.06
C CYS A 127 -2.22 17.33 2.75
N ALA A 128 -1.45 16.36 3.24
CA ALA A 128 0.00 16.31 3.00
C ALA A 128 0.36 16.20 1.51
N ILE A 129 -0.45 15.48 0.72
CA ILE A 129 -0.31 15.41 -0.74
C ILE A 129 -0.48 16.80 -1.37
N ILE A 130 -1.56 17.50 -1.02
CA ILE A 130 -1.85 18.83 -1.56
C ILE A 130 -0.76 19.82 -1.17
N GLU A 131 -0.36 19.89 0.10
CA GLU A 131 0.73 20.76 0.56
C GLU A 131 2.02 20.51 -0.22
N ARG A 132 2.39 19.24 -0.41
CA ARG A 132 3.59 18.86 -1.17
C ARG A 132 3.48 19.25 -2.65
N MET A 133 2.30 19.13 -3.25
CA MET A 133 2.06 19.57 -4.62
C MET A 133 2.19 21.10 -4.75
N MET A 134 1.64 21.85 -3.80
CA MET A 134 1.71 23.32 -3.78
C MET A 134 3.14 23.82 -3.57
N CYS A 135 3.90 23.24 -2.64
CA CYS A 135 5.31 23.58 -2.45
C CYS A 135 6.17 23.25 -3.69
N ARG A 136 5.89 22.13 -4.38
CA ARG A 136 6.57 21.78 -5.63
C ARG A 136 6.20 22.73 -6.78
N GLY A 137 4.95 23.18 -6.84
CA GLY A 137 4.49 24.21 -7.79
C GLY A 137 5.23 25.52 -7.59
N PHE A 138 5.37 25.97 -6.34
CA PHE A 138 6.08 27.20 -5.99
C PHE A 138 7.57 27.14 -6.34
N VAL A 139 8.24 26.01 -6.07
CA VAL A 139 9.66 25.80 -6.46
C VAL A 139 9.85 25.73 -7.98
N ARG A 140 8.86 25.22 -8.73
CA ARG A 140 8.90 25.28 -10.21
C ARG A 140 8.72 26.71 -10.72
N GLN A 141 7.80 27.48 -10.13
CA GLN A 141 7.56 28.86 -10.51
C GLN A 141 8.77 29.76 -10.22
N LEU A 142 9.45 29.56 -9.08
CA LEU A 142 10.68 30.26 -8.74
C LEU A 142 11.86 29.95 -9.70
N ARG A 143 11.93 28.73 -10.25
CA ARG A 143 12.99 28.37 -11.21
C ARG A 143 12.80 29.00 -12.60
N CYS A 144 11.58 29.35 -12.99
CA CYS A 144 11.33 30.10 -14.23
C CYS A 144 11.52 31.63 -14.06
N GLY A 145 11.74 32.14 -12.84
CA GLY A 145 11.88 33.58 -12.56
C GLY A 145 13.30 34.16 -12.63
N LYS A 146 14.29 33.43 -13.18
CA LYS A 146 15.66 33.92 -13.40
C LYS A 146 16.14 33.60 -14.81
N ALA A 147 15.52 34.27 -15.78
CA ALA A 147 16.11 34.58 -17.07
C ALA A 147 15.47 35.90 -17.49
N ASP A 148 16.31 36.92 -17.68
CA ASP A 148 16.04 38.26 -18.23
C ASP A 148 16.53 39.38 -17.28
N SER A 149 17.84 39.56 -17.29
CA SER A 149 18.53 40.85 -17.09
C SER A 149 19.88 40.79 -17.78
#